data_AF-A0A5R8ZZ95-F1
#
_entry.id   AF-A0A5R8ZZ95-F1
#
_cell.length_a   1.000
_cell.length_b   1.000
_cell.length_c   1.000
_cell.angle_alpha   90.00
_cell.angle_beta   90.00
_cell.angle_gamma   90.00
#
_symmetry.space_group_name_H-M   'P 1'
#
loop_
_entity.id
_entity.type
_entity.pdbx_description
1 polymer ?
#
loop_
_entity_poly.entity_id
_entity_poly.type
_entity_poly.pdbx_seq_one_letter_code
_entity_poly.pdbx_strand_id
1 'polypeptide(L)'
;MRVMSAGDGYKYLLRTVAAGDGDRSLSTPLTRYYTEEGTPPGRWLGAGVRGLGDGRIGVGDEVSEAQLQLLVGMGRDPVTGKPLGKAYPQYKTTNERIESRIAGLEPSLGPAAKAEAVAGIEAEEAARSRRRAVAGFDFTFSVPKSASVLWAVADAGTQALIAQAHHAAVAEVVAFMESEVAATRTGATAGDGAVAQVDVAGLVATAYDHYDSRAGDPHLHTHVVVSNKVQTLLDGKWRSLDGRPLHASVVALSEMHEAIFGGCQLVCVPG
;
A
#
# COMPACT_ATOMS: atom_id res chain seq x y z
N MET A 1 -8.48 4.54 0.83
CA MET A 1 -7.01 4.49 0.78
C MET A 1 -6.42 4.78 2.15
N ARG A 2 -5.40 4.02 2.57
CA ARG A 2 -4.63 4.23 3.80
C ARG A 2 -3.16 4.49 3.48
N VAL A 3 -2.56 5.48 4.13
CA VAL A 3 -1.12 5.76 4.00
C VAL A 3 -0.32 4.87 4.94
N MET A 4 0.73 4.26 4.42
CA MET A 4 1.63 3.40 5.17
C MET A 4 2.92 4.13 5.53
N SER A 5 3.41 3.94 6.76
CA SER A 5 4.70 4.51 7.18
C SER A 5 5.86 3.54 6.96
N ALA A 6 7.03 4.05 6.58
CA ALA A 6 8.27 3.28 6.56
C ALA A 6 8.63 2.74 7.95
N GLY A 7 9.38 1.64 7.99
CA GLY A 7 9.64 0.90 9.23
C GLY A 7 8.51 -0.08 9.53
N ASP A 8 7.67 0.19 10.52
CA ASP A 8 6.64 -0.77 10.97
C ASP A 8 5.44 -0.95 10.02
N GLY A 9 5.36 -0.20 8.91
CA GLY A 9 4.23 -0.31 7.98
C GLY A 9 4.11 -1.67 7.30
N TYR A 10 5.21 -2.35 6.97
CA TYR A 10 5.12 -3.70 6.40
C TYR A 10 4.64 -4.72 7.45
N LYS A 11 4.97 -4.53 8.74
CA LYS A 11 4.46 -5.39 9.83
C LYS A 11 2.94 -5.30 9.95
N TYR A 12 2.36 -4.13 9.68
CA TYR A 12 0.91 -4.00 9.55
C TYR A 12 0.39 -4.90 8.43
N LEU A 13 1.00 -4.88 7.24
CA LEU A 13 0.57 -5.76 6.14
C LEU A 13 0.68 -7.24 6.50
N LEU A 14 1.79 -7.66 7.11
CA LEU A 14 1.94 -9.06 7.52
C LEU A 14 0.88 -9.49 8.53
N ARG A 15 0.57 -8.62 9.50
CA ARG A 15 -0.40 -8.95 10.55
C ARG A 15 -1.86 -8.85 10.09
N THR A 16 -2.16 -8.00 9.11
CA THR A 16 -3.55 -7.63 8.79
C THR A 16 -3.94 -7.88 7.36
N VAL A 17 -3.00 -8.11 6.45
CA VAL A 17 -3.22 -8.23 5.01
C VAL A 17 -2.67 -9.54 4.43
N ALA A 18 -1.54 -10.05 4.94
CA ALA A 18 -0.82 -11.20 4.39
C ALA A 18 -0.74 -12.41 5.35
N ALA A 19 -1.65 -12.51 6.34
CA ALA A 19 -1.65 -13.61 7.29
C ALA A 19 -2.23 -14.89 6.64
N GLY A 20 -1.35 -15.71 6.05
CA GLY A 20 -1.74 -16.98 5.46
C GLY A 20 -0.55 -17.91 5.21
N ASP A 21 0.13 -18.34 6.27
CA ASP A 21 1.13 -19.41 6.20
C ASP A 21 0.80 -20.50 7.23
N GLY A 22 0.02 -21.51 6.81
CA GLY A 22 -0.33 -22.69 7.61
C GLY A 22 -0.53 -23.94 6.74
N ASP A 23 0.17 -25.03 7.06
CA ASP A 23 0.38 -26.23 6.25
C ASP A 23 -0.80 -27.25 6.27
N ARG A 24 -1.16 -27.76 5.07
CA ARG A 24 -1.67 -29.11 4.69
C ARG A 24 -3.00 -29.73 5.17
N SER A 25 -3.78 -30.24 4.20
CA SER A 25 -4.10 -31.69 3.91
C SER A 25 -5.37 -31.81 3.03
N LEU A 26 -5.42 -32.76 2.09
CA LEU A 26 -6.35 -32.84 0.95
C LEU A 26 -7.44 -33.91 1.09
N SER A 27 -8.62 -33.51 1.59
CA SER A 27 -9.93 -34.10 1.22
C SER A 27 -11.07 -33.44 2.02
N THR A 28 -12.04 -32.77 1.37
CA THR A 28 -13.52 -32.70 1.67
C THR A 28 -14.16 -31.37 1.16
N PRO A 29 -15.41 -31.36 0.62
CA PRO A 29 -16.10 -30.17 0.10
C PRO A 29 -16.90 -29.33 1.13
N LEU A 30 -17.27 -28.12 0.70
CA LEU A 30 -18.18 -27.09 1.26
C LEU A 30 -17.79 -26.34 2.56
N THR A 31 -16.92 -26.87 3.41
CA THR A 31 -16.39 -26.12 4.56
C THR A 31 -15.10 -25.36 4.25
N ARG A 32 -14.37 -25.78 3.22
CA ARG A 32 -12.98 -25.39 2.99
C ARG A 32 -12.73 -23.90 2.78
N TYR A 33 -13.69 -23.16 2.22
CA TYR A 33 -13.52 -21.74 1.96
C TYR A 33 -13.64 -20.87 3.23
N TYR A 34 -14.51 -21.27 4.17
CA TYR A 34 -14.66 -20.61 5.47
C TYR A 34 -13.73 -21.21 6.55
N THR A 35 -13.15 -22.39 6.32
CA THR A 35 -12.20 -23.05 7.22
C THR A 35 -10.76 -23.04 6.70
N GLU A 36 -10.48 -22.35 5.60
CA GLU A 36 -9.11 -21.99 5.23
C GLU A 36 -8.64 -20.95 6.25
N GLU A 37 -8.02 -21.43 7.33
CA GLU A 37 -7.18 -20.56 8.16
C GLU A 37 -5.96 -20.14 7.32
N GLY A 38 -6.16 -19.11 6.50
CA GLY A 38 -5.12 -18.45 5.73
C GLY A 38 -5.71 -17.56 4.64
N THR A 39 -5.30 -16.29 4.61
CA THR A 39 -5.50 -15.42 3.46
C THR A 39 -4.69 -15.97 2.28
N PRO A 40 -5.20 -15.99 1.03
CA PRO A 40 -4.37 -16.36 -0.12
C PRO A 40 -3.09 -15.51 -0.15
N PRO A 41 -1.98 -16.08 -0.66
CA PRO A 41 -0.75 -15.32 -0.72
C PRO A 41 -0.91 -14.13 -1.68
N GLY A 42 -0.19 -13.05 -1.38
CA GLY A 42 -0.25 -11.85 -2.21
C GLY A 42 0.31 -12.09 -3.60
N ARG A 43 -0.18 -11.32 -4.58
CA ARG A 43 0.34 -11.34 -5.97
C ARG A 43 0.88 -9.99 -6.40
N TRP A 44 1.92 -10.00 -7.23
CA TRP A 44 2.45 -8.77 -7.84
C TRP A 44 1.49 -8.18 -8.88
N LEU A 45 1.37 -6.86 -8.90
CA LEU A 45 0.48 -6.11 -9.79
C LEU A 45 1.13 -4.80 -10.26
N GLY A 46 0.80 -4.37 -11.49
CA GLY A 46 1.28 -3.12 -12.08
C GLY A 46 2.48 -3.28 -13.02
N ALA A 47 2.56 -2.40 -14.01
CA ALA A 47 3.60 -2.33 -15.02
C ALA A 47 4.99 -2.04 -14.45
N GLY A 48 5.07 -1.38 -13.30
CA GLY A 48 6.32 -1.03 -12.63
C GLY A 48 7.08 -2.24 -12.05
N VAL A 49 6.40 -3.38 -11.87
CA VAL A 49 7.03 -4.64 -11.39
C VAL A 49 8.18 -5.07 -12.29
N ARG A 50 8.11 -4.78 -13.59
CA ARG A 50 9.16 -5.10 -14.58
C ARG A 50 10.52 -4.46 -14.26
N GLY A 51 10.52 -3.36 -13.52
CA GLY A 51 11.74 -2.67 -13.09
C GLY A 51 12.45 -3.34 -11.90
N LEU A 52 11.86 -4.37 -11.29
CA LEU A 52 12.34 -5.00 -10.07
C LEU A 52 13.05 -6.33 -10.34
N GLY A 53 13.94 -6.68 -9.41
CA GLY A 53 14.53 -8.01 -9.29
C GLY A 53 15.33 -8.48 -10.49
N ASP A 54 15.75 -7.55 -11.36
CA ASP A 54 16.35 -7.83 -12.66
C ASP A 54 15.43 -8.73 -13.55
N GLY A 55 14.11 -8.56 -13.43
CA GLY A 55 13.11 -9.30 -14.21
C GLY A 55 12.76 -10.69 -13.67
N ARG A 56 13.26 -11.06 -12.48
CA ARG A 56 12.98 -12.36 -11.83
C ARG A 56 11.61 -12.46 -11.17
N ILE A 57 10.88 -11.36 -11.08
CA ILE A 57 9.49 -11.31 -10.64
C ILE A 57 8.64 -10.64 -11.71
N GLY A 58 7.44 -11.18 -11.93
CA GLY A 58 6.46 -10.70 -12.88
C GLY A 58 5.11 -10.42 -12.22
N VAL A 59 4.22 -9.78 -12.98
CA VAL A 59 2.82 -9.59 -12.55
C VAL A 59 2.16 -10.96 -12.41
N GLY A 60 1.44 -11.17 -11.30
CA GLY A 60 0.79 -12.43 -10.96
C GLY A 60 1.64 -13.37 -10.11
N ASP A 61 2.97 -13.16 -10.03
CA ASP A 61 3.83 -13.96 -9.16
C ASP A 61 3.47 -13.75 -7.69
N GLU A 62 3.72 -14.77 -6.87
CA GLU A 62 3.52 -14.71 -5.43
C GLU A 62 4.49 -13.72 -4.75
N VAL A 63 4.00 -13.02 -3.75
CA VAL A 63 4.74 -12.03 -2.96
C VAL A 63 5.12 -12.65 -1.63
N SER A 64 6.42 -12.79 -1.37
CA SER A 64 6.89 -13.25 -0.05
C SER A 64 6.97 -12.12 0.99
N GLU A 65 6.91 -12.49 2.27
CA GLU A 65 7.12 -11.56 3.38
C GLU A 65 8.46 -10.80 3.25
N ALA A 66 9.53 -11.51 2.91
CA ALA A 66 10.86 -10.92 2.75
C ALA A 66 10.90 -9.87 1.63
N GLN A 67 10.22 -10.14 0.50
CA GLN A 67 10.11 -9.20 -0.60
C GLN A 67 9.34 -7.93 -0.17
N LEU A 68 8.24 -8.11 0.57
CA LEU A 68 7.43 -7.01 1.07
C LEU A 68 8.20 -6.14 2.09
N GLN A 69 8.97 -6.79 2.97
CA GLN A 69 9.83 -6.10 3.92
C GLN A 69 10.89 -5.25 3.20
N LEU A 70 11.55 -5.79 2.18
CA LEU A 70 12.54 -5.06 1.39
C LEU A 70 11.90 -3.86 0.67
N LEU A 71 10.80 -4.08 -0.04
CA LEU A 71 10.16 -3.05 -0.85
C LEU A 71 9.47 -1.99 0.00
N VAL A 72 8.48 -2.39 0.79
CA VAL A 72 7.63 -1.45 1.55
C VAL A 72 8.33 -1.02 2.83
N GLY A 73 8.95 -1.96 3.55
CA GLY A 73 9.62 -1.65 4.82
C GLY A 73 10.88 -0.79 4.63
N MET A 74 11.70 -1.12 3.62
CA MET A 74 13.05 -0.54 3.46
C MET A 74 13.24 0.29 2.18
N GLY A 75 12.31 0.24 1.23
CA GLY A 75 12.43 0.99 -0.04
C GLY A 75 13.55 0.43 -0.93
N ARG A 76 13.72 -0.89 -0.90
CA ARG A 76 14.75 -1.65 -1.63
C ARG A 76 14.11 -2.61 -2.62
N ASP A 77 14.90 -2.99 -3.61
CA ASP A 77 14.50 -3.99 -4.58
C ASP A 77 14.21 -5.32 -3.86
N PRO A 78 13.05 -5.95 -4.12
CA PRO A 78 12.58 -7.11 -3.35
C PRO A 78 13.39 -8.38 -3.60
N VAL A 79 14.25 -8.42 -4.61
CA VAL A 79 15.05 -9.62 -4.94
C VAL A 79 16.55 -9.37 -4.75
N THR A 80 17.04 -8.21 -5.16
CA THR A 80 18.47 -7.86 -5.09
C THR A 80 18.85 -7.12 -3.81
N GLY A 81 17.88 -6.55 -3.08
CA GLY A 81 18.12 -5.72 -1.90
C GLY A 81 18.79 -4.37 -2.18
N LYS A 82 18.99 -4.01 -3.46
CA LYS A 82 19.57 -2.72 -3.86
C LYS A 82 18.62 -1.56 -3.52
N PRO A 83 19.12 -0.36 -3.16
CA PRO A 83 18.26 0.79 -2.90
C PRO A 83 17.46 1.23 -4.13
N LEU A 84 16.15 1.46 -3.97
CA LEU A 84 15.30 2.07 -4.98
C LEU A 84 15.30 3.60 -4.78
N GLY A 85 16.39 4.23 -5.19
CA GLY A 85 16.62 5.67 -5.01
C GLY A 85 16.99 6.02 -3.57
N LYS A 86 16.57 7.20 -3.09
CA LYS A 86 16.88 7.66 -1.72
C LYS A 86 16.19 6.78 -0.66
N ALA A 87 16.87 6.54 0.46
CA ALA A 87 16.25 5.90 1.62
C ALA A 87 15.06 6.72 2.15
N TYR A 88 14.12 6.07 2.84
CA TYR A 88 13.03 6.78 3.50
C TYR A 88 13.58 7.78 4.54
N PRO A 89 13.05 9.02 4.59
CA PRO A 89 13.53 10.01 5.56
C PRO A 89 13.26 9.54 6.98
N GLN A 90 14.27 9.68 7.84
CA GLN A 90 14.11 9.43 9.27
C GLN A 90 13.74 10.75 9.95
N TYR A 91 12.62 10.76 10.67
CA TYR A 91 12.18 11.92 11.43
C TYR A 91 12.43 11.67 12.91
N LYS A 92 12.92 12.71 13.61
CA LYS A 92 13.10 12.65 15.06
C LYS A 92 11.79 12.29 15.76
N THR A 93 11.88 11.36 16.71
CA THR A 93 10.76 11.00 17.59
C THR A 93 10.33 12.20 18.43
N THR A 94 9.13 12.14 19.03
CA THR A 94 8.68 13.20 19.95
C THR A 94 9.72 13.43 21.07
N ASN A 95 10.25 12.35 21.66
CA ASN A 95 11.23 12.45 22.74
C ASN A 95 12.56 13.07 22.27
N GLU A 96 13.10 12.64 21.13
CA GLU A 96 14.33 13.22 20.59
C GLU A 96 14.18 14.72 20.26
N ARG A 97 12.97 15.16 19.86
CA ARG A 97 12.68 16.58 19.66
C ARG A 97 12.61 17.32 20.99
N ILE A 98 11.97 16.74 22.00
CA ILE A 98 11.92 17.29 23.36
C ILE A 98 13.34 17.43 23.91
N GLU A 99 14.12 16.36 23.93
CA GLU A 99 15.52 16.35 24.40
C GLU A 99 16.37 17.40 23.68
N SER A 100 16.25 17.48 22.34
CA SER A 100 16.97 18.46 21.54
C SER A 100 16.59 19.91 21.88
N ARG A 101 15.34 20.17 22.26
CA ARG A 101 14.87 21.50 22.67
C ARG A 101 15.27 21.83 24.11
N ILE A 102 15.22 20.84 25.02
CA ILE A 102 15.70 20.98 26.40
C ILE A 102 17.20 21.26 26.44
N ALA A 103 17.99 20.60 25.59
CA ALA A 103 19.43 20.81 25.48
C ALA A 103 19.79 22.23 24.98
N GLY A 104 18.86 22.91 24.30
CA GLY A 104 19.02 24.28 23.84
C GLY A 104 18.54 25.36 24.82
N LEU A 105 18.08 24.99 26.02
CA LEU A 105 17.68 25.95 27.04
C LEU A 105 18.90 26.69 27.61
N GLU A 106 18.72 27.98 27.90
CA GLU A 106 19.76 28.82 28.49
C GLU A 106 20.35 28.20 29.78
N PRO A 107 21.67 27.99 29.87
CA PRO A 107 22.28 27.34 31.03
C PRO A 107 22.08 28.11 32.35
N SER A 108 21.86 29.42 32.28
CA SER A 108 21.67 30.29 33.44
C SER A 108 20.23 30.32 33.97
N LEU A 109 19.30 29.57 33.40
CA LEU A 109 17.92 29.50 33.89
C LEU A 109 17.87 28.93 35.32
N GLY A 110 17.18 29.64 36.21
CA GLY A 110 16.88 29.14 37.54
C GLY A 110 16.01 27.87 37.50
N PRO A 111 16.03 27.02 38.55
CA PRO A 111 15.35 25.72 38.52
C PRO A 111 13.86 25.78 38.17
N ALA A 112 13.12 26.77 38.70
CA ALA A 112 11.69 26.93 38.42
C ALA A 112 11.41 27.31 36.96
N ALA A 113 12.15 28.28 36.41
CA ALA A 113 12.01 28.72 35.02
C ALA A 113 12.39 27.60 34.04
N LYS A 114 13.41 26.79 34.38
CA LYS A 114 13.78 25.61 33.59
C LYS A 114 12.67 24.56 33.58
N ALA A 115 12.05 24.29 34.73
CA ALA A 115 10.94 23.33 34.82
C ALA A 115 9.72 23.77 34.01
N GLU A 116 9.36 25.05 34.08
CA GLU A 116 8.27 25.64 33.29
C GLU A 116 8.57 25.54 31.77
N ALA A 117 9.79 25.88 31.35
CA ALA A 117 10.20 25.78 29.95
C ALA A 117 10.16 24.34 29.44
N VAL A 118 10.60 23.37 30.23
CA VAL A 118 10.51 21.93 29.89
C VAL A 118 9.05 21.50 29.71
N ALA A 119 8.18 21.82 30.66
CA ALA A 119 6.76 21.48 30.59
C ALA A 119 6.09 22.10 29.35
N GLY A 120 6.44 23.35 29.00
CA GLY A 120 5.99 23.99 27.76
C GLY A 120 6.45 23.26 26.51
N ILE A 121 7.75 22.88 26.45
CA ILE A 121 8.31 22.10 25.33
C ILE A 121 7.59 20.76 25.17
N GLU A 122 7.34 20.04 26.25
CA GLU A 122 6.65 18.75 26.23
C GLU A 122 5.22 18.89 25.70
N ALA A 123 4.46 19.88 26.21
CA ALA A 123 3.10 20.14 25.76
C ALA A 123 3.04 20.51 24.27
N GLU A 124 3.95 21.38 23.80
CA GLU A 124 4.04 21.77 22.40
C GLU A 124 4.41 20.59 21.49
N GLU A 125 5.42 19.78 21.87
CA GLU A 125 5.85 18.64 21.05
C GLU A 125 4.83 17.50 21.05
N ALA A 126 4.05 17.35 22.12
CA ALA A 126 2.91 16.43 22.20
C ALA A 126 1.76 16.88 21.30
N ALA A 127 1.50 18.19 21.20
CA ALA A 127 0.45 18.75 20.33
C ALA A 127 0.82 18.72 18.83
N ARG A 128 2.12 18.63 18.49
CA ARG A 128 2.58 18.61 17.09
C ARG A 128 2.24 17.29 16.38
N SER A 129 1.69 17.41 15.17
CA SER A 129 1.46 16.25 14.30
C SER A 129 2.77 15.57 13.91
N ARG A 130 2.82 14.25 14.07
CA ARG A 130 4.01 13.44 13.76
C ARG A 130 4.16 13.28 12.25
N ARG A 131 5.29 13.73 11.71
CA ARG A 131 5.70 13.40 10.33
C ARG A 131 6.24 11.97 10.30
N ARG A 132 5.71 11.16 9.39
CA ARG A 132 6.19 9.80 9.11
C ARG A 132 6.58 9.72 7.64
N ALA A 133 7.65 8.99 7.35
CA ALA A 133 7.98 8.68 5.96
C ALA A 133 6.92 7.77 5.37
N VAL A 134 6.41 8.10 4.19
CA VAL A 134 5.45 7.26 3.49
C VAL A 134 6.19 6.12 2.79
N ALA A 135 5.77 4.89 3.06
CA ALA A 135 6.29 3.68 2.44
C ALA A 135 5.41 3.18 1.28
N GLY A 136 4.11 3.51 1.32
CA GLY A 136 3.16 3.07 0.32
C GLY A 136 1.74 3.50 0.66
N PHE A 137 0.82 3.05 -0.17
CA PHE A 137 -0.61 3.37 -0.12
C PHE A 137 -1.41 2.08 -0.28
N ASP A 138 -2.31 1.82 0.65
CA ASP A 138 -3.19 0.65 0.63
C ASP A 138 -4.57 1.08 0.12
N PHE A 139 -4.96 0.55 -1.04
CA PHE A 139 -6.27 0.71 -1.65
C PHE A 139 -7.07 -0.57 -1.45
N THR A 140 -8.16 -0.48 -0.70
CA THR A 140 -9.08 -1.59 -0.51
C THR A 140 -10.23 -1.47 -1.49
N PHE A 141 -10.31 -2.39 -2.44
CA PHE A 141 -11.41 -2.50 -3.38
C PHE A 141 -12.36 -3.59 -2.91
N SER A 142 -13.62 -3.26 -2.65
CA SER A 142 -14.64 -4.23 -2.22
C SER A 142 -15.67 -4.40 -3.32
N VAL A 143 -16.15 -5.63 -3.54
CA VAL A 143 -17.35 -5.80 -4.38
C VAL A 143 -18.60 -5.36 -3.60
N PRO A 144 -19.71 -5.02 -4.29
CA PRO A 144 -20.98 -4.73 -3.63
C PRO A 144 -21.37 -5.86 -2.66
N LYS A 145 -22.00 -5.50 -1.53
CA LYS A 145 -22.30 -6.48 -0.48
C LYS A 145 -23.14 -7.65 -0.98
N SER A 146 -24.10 -7.39 -1.85
CA SER A 146 -24.92 -8.42 -2.51
C SER A 146 -24.08 -9.41 -3.31
N ALA A 147 -23.05 -8.94 -4.02
CA ALA A 147 -22.13 -9.79 -4.76
C ALA A 147 -21.23 -10.61 -3.82
N SER A 148 -20.79 -10.04 -2.70
CA SER A 148 -20.06 -10.81 -1.66
C SER A 148 -20.91 -11.92 -1.06
N VAL A 149 -22.19 -11.65 -0.78
CA VAL A 149 -23.13 -12.66 -0.27
C VAL A 149 -23.40 -13.74 -1.32
N LEU A 150 -23.65 -13.35 -2.57
CA LEU A 150 -23.84 -14.30 -3.67
C LEU A 150 -22.61 -15.21 -3.83
N TRP A 151 -21.43 -14.61 -3.89
CA TRP A 151 -20.17 -15.34 -3.98
C TRP A 151 -19.99 -16.33 -2.82
N ALA A 152 -20.29 -15.92 -1.59
CA ALA A 152 -20.16 -16.78 -0.42
C ALA A 152 -21.03 -18.03 -0.43
N VAL A 153 -22.19 -17.99 -1.09
CA VAL A 153 -23.15 -19.11 -1.11
C VAL A 153 -23.17 -19.86 -2.44
N ALA A 154 -22.46 -19.37 -3.45
CA ALA A 154 -22.44 -19.95 -4.78
C ALA A 154 -21.53 -21.19 -4.87
N ASP A 155 -21.69 -21.96 -5.95
CA ASP A 155 -20.79 -23.06 -6.28
C ASP A 155 -19.39 -22.54 -6.67
N ALA A 156 -18.40 -23.44 -6.67
CA ALA A 156 -17.00 -23.09 -6.93
C ALA A 156 -16.78 -22.43 -8.31
N GLY A 157 -17.56 -22.79 -9.32
CA GLY A 157 -17.47 -22.18 -10.65
C GLY A 157 -17.93 -20.73 -10.62
N THR A 158 -19.11 -20.48 -10.04
CA THR A 158 -19.64 -19.12 -9.88
C THR A 158 -18.76 -18.25 -8.97
N GLN A 159 -18.21 -18.82 -7.90
CA GLN A 159 -17.23 -18.16 -7.03
C GLN A 159 -16.01 -17.68 -7.81
N ALA A 160 -15.43 -18.56 -8.62
CA ALA A 160 -14.29 -18.25 -9.46
C ALA A 160 -14.60 -17.14 -10.47
N LEU A 161 -15.80 -17.14 -11.08
CA LEU A 161 -16.23 -16.10 -12.02
C LEU A 161 -16.34 -14.72 -11.35
N ILE A 162 -16.97 -14.65 -10.17
CA ILE A 162 -17.09 -13.39 -9.43
C ILE A 162 -15.72 -12.88 -8.97
N ALA A 163 -14.85 -13.77 -8.46
CA ALA A 163 -13.49 -13.41 -8.09
C ALA A 163 -12.68 -12.91 -9.28
N GLN A 164 -12.76 -13.57 -10.44
CA GLN A 164 -12.11 -13.14 -11.67
C GLN A 164 -12.61 -11.77 -12.14
N ALA A 165 -13.93 -11.52 -12.10
CA ALA A 165 -14.49 -10.21 -12.43
C ALA A 165 -13.97 -9.13 -11.47
N HIS A 166 -13.88 -9.43 -10.17
CA HIS A 166 -13.30 -8.53 -9.19
C HIS A 166 -11.82 -8.23 -9.48
N HIS A 167 -11.02 -9.26 -9.76
CA HIS A 167 -9.60 -9.11 -10.07
C HIS A 167 -9.36 -8.36 -11.37
N ALA A 168 -10.18 -8.59 -12.40
CA ALA A 168 -10.13 -7.85 -13.66
C ALA A 168 -10.42 -6.37 -13.44
N ALA A 169 -11.48 -6.04 -12.67
CA ALA A 169 -11.80 -4.67 -12.32
C ALA A 169 -10.66 -3.99 -11.53
N VAL A 170 -10.04 -4.70 -10.58
CA VAL A 170 -8.87 -4.19 -9.85
C VAL A 170 -7.69 -3.92 -10.79
N ALA A 171 -7.38 -4.85 -11.71
CA ALA A 171 -6.28 -4.69 -12.65
C ALA A 171 -6.50 -3.50 -13.60
N GLU A 172 -7.73 -3.30 -14.08
CA GLU A 172 -8.08 -2.18 -14.95
C GLU A 172 -8.01 -0.83 -14.21
N VAL A 173 -8.46 -0.77 -12.96
CA VAL A 173 -8.28 0.42 -12.12
C VAL A 173 -6.80 0.72 -11.89
N VAL A 174 -5.96 -0.29 -11.65
CA VAL A 174 -4.51 -0.08 -11.52
C VAL A 174 -3.90 0.42 -12.83
N ALA A 175 -4.33 -0.11 -13.97
CA ALA A 175 -3.88 0.40 -15.28
C ALA A 175 -4.27 1.86 -15.50
N PHE A 176 -5.49 2.26 -15.10
CA PHE A 176 -5.93 3.66 -15.13
C PHE A 176 -5.11 4.53 -14.17
N MET A 177 -4.82 4.04 -12.96
CA MET A 177 -3.94 4.75 -12.02
C MET A 177 -2.56 4.98 -12.64
N GLU A 178 -2.02 4.00 -13.36
CA GLU A 178 -0.72 4.11 -14.04
C GLU A 178 -0.69 5.17 -15.15
N SER A 179 -1.76 5.31 -15.93
CA SER A 179 -1.80 6.25 -17.05
C SER A 179 -2.21 7.67 -16.65
N GLU A 180 -3.16 7.82 -15.72
CA GLU A 180 -3.79 9.13 -15.43
C GLU A 180 -3.41 9.74 -14.07
N VAL A 181 -2.95 8.94 -13.11
CA VAL A 181 -2.80 9.39 -11.71
C VAL A 181 -1.35 9.30 -11.22
N ALA A 182 -0.62 8.28 -11.64
CA ALA A 182 0.70 7.98 -11.13
C ALA A 182 1.73 8.97 -11.69
N ALA A 183 2.26 9.80 -10.81
CA ALA A 183 3.31 10.74 -11.14
C ALA A 183 4.35 10.82 -10.02
N THR A 184 5.57 11.21 -10.37
CA THR A 184 6.59 11.60 -9.39
C THR A 184 6.96 13.06 -9.55
N ARG A 185 7.70 13.62 -8.59
CA ARG A 185 8.17 15.00 -8.63
C ARG A 185 9.65 15.08 -8.89
N THR A 186 10.05 16.02 -9.75
CA THR A 186 11.45 16.35 -10.02
C THR A 186 11.69 17.85 -9.80
N GLY A 187 12.92 18.23 -9.44
CA GLY A 187 13.30 19.60 -9.06
C GLY A 187 13.75 19.71 -7.60
N ALA A 188 14.43 20.81 -7.26
CA ALA A 188 14.88 21.11 -5.91
C ALA A 188 13.85 21.98 -5.18
N THR A 189 13.47 21.58 -3.96
CA THR A 189 12.62 22.37 -3.06
C THR A 189 13.36 23.54 -2.38
N ALA A 190 14.63 23.77 -2.69
CA ALA A 190 15.42 24.88 -2.13
C ALA A 190 15.45 26.06 -3.13
N GLY A 191 14.68 27.11 -2.86
CA GLY A 191 14.61 28.35 -3.66
C GLY A 191 13.50 28.37 -4.72
N ASP A 192 13.65 29.21 -5.74
CA ASP A 192 12.75 29.40 -6.91
C ASP A 192 12.77 28.22 -7.91
N GLY A 193 13.11 27.01 -7.45
CA GLY A 193 13.16 25.82 -8.28
C GLY A 193 11.76 25.35 -8.64
N ALA A 194 11.45 25.30 -9.94
CA ALA A 194 10.20 24.71 -10.42
C ALA A 194 10.13 23.21 -10.07
N VAL A 195 9.03 22.78 -9.44
CA VAL A 195 8.72 21.37 -9.19
C VAL A 195 7.85 20.87 -10.33
N ALA A 196 8.38 19.96 -11.15
CA ALA A 196 7.64 19.35 -12.25
C ALA A 196 7.09 17.98 -11.81
N GLN A 197 5.84 17.68 -12.17
CA GLN A 197 5.33 16.31 -12.17
C GLN A 197 5.81 15.60 -13.44
N VAL A 198 6.27 14.36 -13.28
CA VAL A 198 6.87 13.56 -14.34
C VAL A 198 6.28 12.16 -14.31
N ASP A 199 6.06 11.61 -15.50
CA ASP A 199 5.51 10.28 -15.72
C ASP A 199 6.41 9.17 -15.16
N VAL A 200 5.76 8.09 -14.74
CA VAL A 200 6.40 6.88 -14.22
C VAL A 200 6.23 5.73 -15.20
N ALA A 201 7.13 4.76 -15.15
CA ALA A 201 7.06 3.55 -15.98
C ALA A 201 5.89 2.62 -15.60
N GLY A 202 5.29 2.85 -14.44
CA GLY A 202 4.19 2.09 -13.87
C GLY A 202 4.24 2.09 -12.35
N LEU A 203 3.19 1.55 -11.75
CA LEU A 203 3.09 1.29 -10.32
C LEU A 203 3.73 -0.05 -10.01
N VAL A 204 4.34 -0.13 -8.83
CA VAL A 204 4.71 -1.39 -8.19
C VAL A 204 3.67 -1.63 -7.11
N ALA A 205 2.84 -2.65 -7.27
CA ALA A 205 1.82 -2.98 -6.29
C ALA A 205 1.80 -4.48 -5.95
N THR A 206 1.21 -4.79 -4.80
CA THR A 206 0.88 -6.16 -4.39
C THR A 206 -0.59 -6.24 -4.01
N ALA A 207 -1.26 -7.33 -4.36
CA ALA A 207 -2.71 -7.51 -4.18
C ALA A 207 -2.98 -8.73 -3.30
N TYR A 208 -3.81 -8.55 -2.26
CA TYR A 208 -4.17 -9.59 -1.30
C TYR A 208 -5.69 -9.64 -1.15
N ASP A 209 -6.29 -10.80 -1.37
CA ASP A 209 -7.75 -10.95 -1.32
C ASP A 209 -8.19 -11.40 0.06
N HIS A 210 -9.22 -10.76 0.60
CA HIS A 210 -9.86 -11.04 1.88
C HIS A 210 -11.35 -11.28 1.66
N TYR A 211 -11.97 -12.04 2.57
CA TYR A 211 -13.26 -12.66 2.31
C TYR A 211 -14.32 -12.38 3.36
N ASP A 212 -13.93 -11.80 4.49
CA ASP A 212 -14.77 -11.50 5.63
C ASP A 212 -14.59 -10.06 6.08
N SER A 213 -15.63 -9.51 6.70
CA SER A 213 -15.51 -8.24 7.40
C SER A 213 -14.96 -8.47 8.80
N ARG A 214 -14.65 -7.39 9.52
CA ARG A 214 -14.30 -7.44 10.95
C ARG A 214 -15.36 -8.09 11.84
N ALA A 215 -16.62 -8.09 11.40
CA ALA A 215 -17.74 -8.73 12.09
C ALA A 215 -17.98 -10.18 11.65
N GLY A 216 -17.15 -10.71 10.74
CA GLY A 216 -17.20 -12.09 10.24
C GLY A 216 -18.22 -12.34 9.13
N ASP A 217 -18.85 -11.31 8.58
CA ASP A 217 -19.82 -11.44 7.48
C ASP A 217 -19.15 -11.39 6.09
N PRO A 218 -19.72 -12.06 5.06
CA PRO A 218 -19.05 -12.26 3.78
C PRO A 218 -18.71 -10.95 3.07
N HIS A 219 -17.44 -10.67 2.86
CA HIS A 219 -16.96 -9.40 2.32
C HIS A 219 -15.75 -9.63 1.42
N LEU A 220 -15.99 -9.91 0.14
CA LEU A 220 -14.91 -10.09 -0.84
C LEU A 220 -14.27 -8.74 -1.16
N HIS A 221 -12.99 -8.59 -0.85
CA HIS A 221 -12.23 -7.38 -1.09
C HIS A 221 -10.76 -7.65 -1.36
N THR A 222 -10.11 -6.79 -2.12
CA THR A 222 -8.67 -6.84 -2.40
C THR A 222 -7.98 -5.63 -1.80
N HIS A 223 -6.93 -5.86 -1.01
CA HIS A 223 -5.95 -4.86 -0.60
C HIS A 223 -4.86 -4.74 -1.66
N VAL A 224 -4.86 -3.63 -2.38
CA VAL A 224 -3.80 -3.25 -3.33
C VAL A 224 -2.83 -2.29 -2.65
N VAL A 225 -1.68 -2.83 -2.27
CA VAL A 225 -0.59 -2.09 -1.65
C VAL A 225 0.33 -1.55 -2.73
N VAL A 226 0.20 -0.26 -3.01
CA VAL A 226 1.06 0.48 -3.94
C VAL A 226 2.31 0.97 -3.21
N SER A 227 3.49 0.58 -3.69
CA SER A 227 4.77 1.06 -3.18
C SER A 227 4.94 2.56 -3.40
N ASN A 228 5.56 3.25 -2.45
CA ASN A 228 6.01 4.63 -2.67
C ASN A 228 7.25 4.71 -3.57
N LYS A 229 7.80 3.58 -4.03
CA LYS A 229 8.93 3.53 -4.96
C LYS A 229 8.45 3.33 -6.38
N VAL A 230 8.75 4.29 -7.25
CA VAL A 230 8.41 4.26 -8.68
C VAL A 230 9.62 4.61 -9.53
N GLN A 231 9.72 3.99 -10.69
CA GLN A 231 10.74 4.29 -11.68
C GLN A 231 10.20 5.35 -12.64
N THR A 232 10.96 6.42 -12.85
CA THR A 232 10.58 7.47 -13.80
C THR A 232 10.77 6.99 -15.23
N LEU A 233 9.80 7.31 -16.09
CA LEU A 233 9.80 6.85 -17.48
C LEU A 233 10.95 7.45 -18.30
N LEU A 234 11.24 8.75 -18.11
CA LEU A 234 12.23 9.48 -18.92
C LEU A 234 13.69 9.15 -18.62
N ASP A 235 14.06 8.90 -17.36
CA ASP A 235 15.46 8.72 -16.96
C ASP A 235 15.75 7.42 -16.20
N GLY A 236 14.74 6.56 -16.04
CA GLY A 236 14.87 5.26 -15.38
C GLY A 236 15.23 5.33 -13.89
N LYS A 237 15.23 6.51 -13.26
CA LYS A 237 15.61 6.65 -11.86
C LYS A 237 14.44 6.34 -10.94
N TRP A 238 14.76 5.70 -9.82
CA TRP A 238 13.82 5.44 -8.74
C TRP A 238 13.58 6.68 -7.89
N ARG A 239 12.30 7.03 -7.69
CA ARG A 239 11.84 8.19 -6.93
C ARG A 239 10.65 7.83 -6.05
N SER A 240 10.21 8.80 -5.24
CA SER A 240 8.98 8.70 -4.47
C SER A 240 7.77 9.02 -5.33
N LEU A 241 6.70 8.23 -5.20
CA LEU A 241 5.42 8.52 -5.82
C LEU A 241 4.80 9.80 -5.21
N ASP A 242 4.21 10.67 -6.03
CA ASP A 242 3.46 11.82 -5.52
C ASP A 242 2.11 11.33 -4.99
N GLY A 243 1.93 11.39 -3.67
CA GLY A 243 0.68 10.97 -3.05
C GLY A 243 -0.49 11.91 -3.30
N ARG A 244 -0.27 13.16 -3.73
CA ARG A 244 -1.36 14.15 -3.85
C ARG A 244 -2.40 13.76 -4.92
N PRO A 245 -2.01 13.39 -6.16
CA PRO A 245 -2.96 12.86 -7.14
C PRO A 245 -3.71 11.61 -6.63
N LEU A 246 -2.99 10.68 -5.98
CA LEU A 246 -3.61 9.47 -5.43
C LEU A 246 -4.71 9.79 -4.40
N HIS A 247 -4.46 10.73 -3.49
CA HIS A 247 -5.44 11.18 -2.50
C HIS A 247 -6.65 11.84 -3.16
N ALA A 248 -6.43 12.65 -4.20
CA ALA A 248 -7.51 13.34 -4.90
C ALA A 248 -8.42 12.39 -5.70
N SER A 249 -7.88 11.27 -6.19
CA SER A 249 -8.60 10.32 -7.05
C SER A 249 -9.32 9.20 -6.30
N VAL A 250 -9.20 9.09 -4.96
CA VAL A 250 -9.74 7.93 -4.19
C VAL A 250 -11.21 7.62 -4.51
N VAL A 251 -12.06 8.65 -4.58
CA VAL A 251 -13.49 8.46 -4.88
C VAL A 251 -13.66 7.97 -6.31
N ALA A 252 -13.04 8.62 -7.28
CA ALA A 252 -13.12 8.25 -8.69
C ALA A 252 -12.64 6.80 -8.95
N LEU A 253 -11.57 6.37 -8.29
CA LEU A 253 -11.04 5.01 -8.40
C LEU A 253 -12.00 3.97 -7.79
N SER A 254 -12.72 4.33 -6.72
CA SER A 254 -13.74 3.47 -6.12
C SER A 254 -14.94 3.30 -7.07
N GLU A 255 -15.46 4.40 -7.61
CA GLU A 255 -16.60 4.36 -8.54
C GLU A 255 -16.25 3.61 -9.84
N MET A 256 -15.03 3.78 -10.33
CA MET A 256 -14.53 3.06 -11.49
C MET A 256 -14.47 1.55 -11.24
N HIS A 257 -13.98 1.12 -10.07
CA HIS A 257 -13.98 -0.30 -9.70
C HIS A 257 -15.38 -0.89 -9.69
N GLU A 258 -16.34 -0.22 -9.05
CA GLU A 258 -17.74 -0.68 -9.00
C GLU A 258 -18.37 -0.73 -10.39
N ALA A 259 -18.14 0.29 -11.23
CA ALA A 259 -18.65 0.36 -12.58
C ALA A 259 -18.10 -0.75 -13.48
N ILE A 260 -16.78 -1.03 -13.43
CA ILE A 260 -16.16 -2.11 -14.22
C ILE A 260 -16.64 -3.48 -13.73
N PHE A 261 -16.69 -3.69 -12.41
CA PHE A 261 -17.18 -4.93 -11.83
C PHE A 261 -18.64 -5.22 -12.22
N GLY A 262 -19.52 -4.22 -12.09
CA GLY A 262 -20.94 -4.35 -12.46
C GLY A 262 -21.18 -4.40 -13.98
N GLY A 263 -20.31 -3.75 -14.76
CA GLY A 263 -20.33 -3.71 -16.22
C GLY A 263 -19.83 -5.00 -16.89
N CYS A 264 -19.26 -5.95 -16.13
CA CYS A 264 -18.82 -7.26 -16.62
C CYS A 264 -19.99 -8.22 -16.95
N GLN A 265 -21.10 -7.68 -17.46
CA GLN A 265 -22.15 -8.41 -18.16
C GLN A 265 -21.85 -8.32 -19.66
N LEU A 266 -21.61 -9.48 -20.31
CA LEU A 266 -21.78 -9.80 -21.75
C LEU A 266 -20.56 -10.07 -22.66
N VAL A 267 -19.29 -9.93 -22.25
CA VAL A 267 -18.16 -10.14 -23.21
C VAL A 267 -17.29 -11.38 -22.96
N CYS A 268 -17.37 -12.01 -21.77
CA CYS A 268 -16.48 -13.13 -21.42
C CYS A 268 -17.26 -14.40 -21.06
N VAL A 269 -17.97 -14.98 -22.02
CA VAL A 269 -18.30 -16.42 -22.02
C VAL A 269 -17.63 -17.01 -23.25
N PRO A 270 -16.55 -17.81 -23.13
CA PRO A 270 -16.06 -18.57 -24.26
C PRO A 270 -17.11 -19.66 -24.58
N GLY A 271 -17.69 -19.59 -25.77
CA GLY A 271 -18.51 -20.66 -26.35
C GLY A 271 -17.68 -21.86 -26.79
#